data_AF-A0A7V0UJZ2-F1
#
_entry.id   AF-A0A7V0UJZ2-F1
#
_cell.length_a   1.000
_cell.length_b   1.000
_cell.length_c   1.000
_cell.angle_alpha   90.00
_cell.angle_beta   90.00
_cell.angle_gamma   90.00
#
_symmetry.space_group_name_H-M   'P 1'
#
loop_
_entity.id
_entity.type
_entity.pdbx_description
1 polymer ?
#
loop_
_entity_poly.entity_id
_entity_poly.type
_entity_poly.pdbx_seq_one_letter_code
_entity_poly.pdbx_strand_id
1 'polypeptide(L)'
;MPKAPEIPAVEEVEHKPVEQDSAKLKARQLLCQILPDEAREEFLTYDAFHWNGKNGTYRISRDAQTEIYRNGRLHAHACLQLTIPAPSYDRMIAEYLILNSNERLYWSKANIYPAKERNVEPLTIILILLNILLSLKLVYDYIL
;
A
#
# COMPACT_ATOMS: atom_id res chain seq x y z
N MET A 1 -42.35 7.03 57.25
CA MET A 1 -41.32 6.47 56.36
C MET A 1 -41.02 7.50 55.28
N PRO A 2 -39.79 7.98 55.11
CA PRO A 2 -39.49 8.95 54.07
C PRO A 2 -39.41 8.26 52.70
N LYS A 3 -40.00 8.92 51.69
CA LYS A 3 -40.05 8.49 50.29
C LYS A 3 -38.67 8.74 49.66
N ALA A 4 -38.06 7.71 49.08
CA ALA A 4 -36.77 7.83 48.39
C ALA A 4 -36.91 8.73 47.16
N PRO A 5 -35.90 9.57 46.83
CA PRO A 5 -35.94 10.40 45.64
C PRO A 5 -35.68 9.56 44.38
N GLU A 6 -36.55 9.71 43.38
CA GLU A 6 -36.35 9.16 42.03
C GLU A 6 -35.17 9.89 41.36
N ILE A 7 -34.17 9.11 40.94
CA ILE A 7 -33.03 9.58 40.16
C ILE A 7 -33.52 9.71 38.71
N PRO A 8 -33.44 10.88 38.06
CA PRO A 8 -33.80 11.00 36.67
C PRO A 8 -32.81 10.21 35.80
N ALA A 9 -33.36 9.49 34.82
CA ALA A 9 -32.59 8.72 33.84
C ALA A 9 -31.52 9.61 33.19
N VAL A 10 -30.29 9.15 33.27
CA VAL A 10 -29.14 9.75 32.57
C VAL A 10 -29.39 9.55 31.07
N GLU A 11 -29.62 10.63 30.34
CA GLU A 11 -29.52 10.61 28.89
C GLU A 11 -28.10 10.13 28.52
N GLU A 12 -28.02 8.97 27.86
CA GLU A 12 -26.80 8.57 27.15
C GLU A 12 -26.55 9.61 26.05
N VAL A 13 -25.70 10.58 26.35
CA VAL A 13 -25.12 11.46 25.35
C VAL A 13 -24.16 10.62 24.51
N GLU A 14 -24.67 10.13 23.39
CA GLU A 14 -23.92 9.44 22.34
C GLU A 14 -22.69 10.28 21.96
N HIS A 15 -21.51 9.71 22.19
CA HIS A 15 -20.22 10.38 22.07
C HIS A 15 -19.82 10.52 20.59
N LYS A 16 -19.84 11.76 20.08
CA LYS A 16 -19.50 12.26 18.72
C LYS A 16 -18.46 11.47 17.89
N PRO A 17 -18.69 11.29 16.57
CA PRO A 17 -17.66 10.93 15.58
C PRO A 17 -17.15 12.13 14.74
N VAL A 18 -17.06 13.36 15.29
CA VAL A 18 -16.82 14.57 14.47
C VAL A 18 -15.33 14.94 14.28
N GLU A 19 -14.44 14.52 15.17
CA GLU A 19 -13.02 14.96 15.13
C GLU A 19 -12.12 14.13 14.20
N GLN A 20 -12.34 12.81 14.10
CA GLN A 20 -11.53 11.93 13.25
C GLN A 20 -11.64 12.29 11.76
N ASP A 21 -12.84 12.66 11.30
CA ASP A 21 -13.04 13.15 9.94
C ASP A 21 -12.28 14.45 9.68
N SER A 22 -12.19 15.34 10.67
CA SER A 22 -11.43 16.60 10.54
C SER A 22 -9.93 16.36 10.39
N ALA A 23 -9.33 15.49 11.22
CA ALA A 23 -7.89 15.23 11.16
C ALA A 23 -7.48 14.55 9.85
N LYS A 24 -8.26 13.56 9.40
CA LYS A 24 -8.04 12.87 8.12
C LYS A 24 -8.16 13.83 6.93
N LEU A 25 -9.16 14.71 6.93
CA LEU A 25 -9.33 15.73 5.89
C LEU A 25 -8.14 16.70 5.86
N LYS A 26 -7.65 17.13 7.03
CA LYS A 26 -6.46 18.00 7.12
C LYS A 26 -5.21 17.31 6.59
N ALA A 27 -4.97 16.05 6.94
CA ALA A 27 -3.83 15.29 6.42
C ALA A 27 -3.93 15.15 4.89
N ARG A 28 -5.11 14.83 4.37
CA ARG A 28 -5.36 14.78 2.92
C ARG A 28 -5.09 16.12 2.23
N GLN A 29 -5.57 17.22 2.82
CA GLN A 29 -5.33 18.58 2.31
C GLN A 29 -3.84 18.94 2.32
N LEU A 30 -3.13 18.60 3.40
CA LEU A 30 -1.69 18.82 3.51
C LEU A 30 -0.94 18.04 2.43
N LEU A 31 -1.31 16.77 2.19
CA LEU A 31 -0.71 15.97 1.12
C LEU A 31 -0.90 16.62 -0.25
N CYS A 32 -2.09 17.15 -0.55
CA CYS A 32 -2.32 17.93 -1.77
C CYS A 32 -1.49 19.22 -1.86
N GLN A 33 -1.12 19.85 -0.74
CA GLN A 33 -0.32 21.07 -0.74
C GLN A 33 1.17 20.83 -0.98
N ILE A 34 1.70 19.68 -0.54
CA ILE A 34 3.14 19.38 -0.60
C ILE A 34 3.53 18.58 -1.85
N LEU A 35 2.57 17.92 -2.51
CA LEU A 35 2.82 17.15 -3.71
C LEU A 35 2.97 18.07 -4.94
N PRO A 36 3.89 17.73 -5.87
CA PRO A 36 3.95 18.37 -7.17
C PRO A 36 2.67 18.09 -7.98
N ASP A 37 2.39 18.93 -8.97
CA ASP A 37 1.10 18.93 -9.68
C ASP A 37 0.74 17.55 -10.27
N GLU A 38 1.69 16.90 -10.96
CA GLU A 38 1.49 15.56 -11.55
C GLU A 38 1.13 14.50 -10.49
N ALA A 39 1.90 14.43 -9.40
CA ALA A 39 1.65 13.48 -8.32
C ALA A 39 0.36 13.79 -7.56
N ARG A 40 -0.01 15.08 -7.46
CA ARG A 40 -1.27 15.52 -6.85
C ARG A 40 -2.46 15.08 -7.66
N GLU A 41 -2.40 15.20 -9.00
CA GLU A 41 -3.47 14.72 -9.88
C GLU A 41 -3.65 13.21 -9.79
N GLU A 42 -2.54 12.44 -9.79
CA GLU A 42 -2.60 10.99 -9.54
C GLU A 42 -3.24 10.68 -8.19
N PHE A 43 -2.80 11.37 -7.13
CA PHE A 43 -3.33 11.17 -5.78
C PHE A 43 -4.84 11.44 -5.70
N LEU A 44 -5.32 12.53 -6.30
CA LEU A 44 -6.74 12.87 -6.31
C LEU A 44 -7.58 11.84 -7.09
N THR A 45 -6.99 11.18 -8.08
CA THR A 45 -7.67 10.21 -8.95
C THR A 45 -7.66 8.79 -8.38
N TYR A 46 -6.51 8.35 -7.84
CA TYR A 46 -6.25 6.95 -7.49
C TYR A 46 -5.98 6.71 -6.00
N ASP A 47 -5.97 7.75 -5.16
CA ASP A 47 -5.55 7.70 -3.75
C ASP A 47 -4.13 7.11 -3.59
N ALA A 48 -3.31 7.31 -4.63
CA ALA A 48 -1.93 6.87 -4.77
C ALA A 48 -1.19 7.78 -5.74
N PHE A 49 0.12 7.90 -5.61
CA PHE A 49 0.94 8.70 -6.51
C PHE A 49 2.34 8.12 -6.67
N HIS A 50 3.00 8.48 -7.77
CA HIS A 50 4.39 8.15 -8.02
C HIS A 50 5.34 9.27 -7.60
N TRP A 51 6.49 8.87 -7.08
CA TRP A 51 7.63 9.75 -6.80
C TRP A 51 8.89 9.17 -7.42
N ASN A 52 9.61 9.97 -8.19
CA ASN A 52 10.86 9.56 -8.83
C ASN A 52 12.05 9.92 -7.92
N GLY A 53 12.67 8.91 -7.32
CA GLY A 53 13.94 9.05 -6.59
C GLY A 53 15.13 8.61 -7.43
N LYS A 54 16.32 8.61 -6.82
CA LYS A 54 17.58 8.21 -7.47
C LYS A 54 17.67 6.69 -7.67
N ASN A 55 17.07 5.90 -6.76
CA ASN A 55 17.16 4.44 -6.78
C ASN A 55 15.95 3.75 -7.43
N GLY A 56 14.98 4.51 -7.94
CA GLY A 56 13.77 3.99 -8.57
C GLY A 56 12.58 4.92 -8.47
N THR A 57 11.46 4.45 -9.01
CA THR A 57 10.15 5.10 -8.89
C THR A 57 9.39 4.44 -7.75
N TYR A 58 8.86 5.25 -6.84
CA TYR A 58 8.12 4.82 -5.67
C TYR A 58 6.65 5.09 -5.91
N ARG A 59 5.80 4.07 -5.82
CA ARG A 59 4.35 4.25 -5.81
C ARG A 59 3.87 4.18 -4.37
N ILE A 60 3.45 5.33 -3.86
CA ILE A 60 2.95 5.48 -2.49
C ILE A 60 1.42 5.49 -2.59
N SER A 61 0.79 4.48 -1.99
CA SER A 61 -0.67 4.33 -1.96
C SER A 61 -1.18 4.46 -0.55
N ARG A 62 -2.46 4.77 -0.36
CA ARG A 62 -3.07 4.90 0.96
C ARG A 62 -3.05 3.60 1.77
N ASP A 63 -3.59 2.53 1.17
CA ASP A 63 -3.93 1.30 1.90
C ASP A 63 -3.01 0.11 1.58
N ALA A 64 -1.88 0.34 0.89
CA ALA A 64 -0.90 -0.70 0.61
C ALA A 64 0.54 -0.24 0.88
N GLN A 65 1.45 -1.23 0.96
CA GLN A 65 2.89 -1.01 1.03
C GLN A 65 3.37 -0.23 -0.19
N THR A 66 4.42 0.56 -0.01
CA THR A 66 5.01 1.34 -1.09
C THR A 66 5.69 0.42 -2.07
N GLU A 67 5.37 0.55 -3.35
CA GLU A 67 5.95 -0.28 -4.41
C GLU A 67 7.17 0.45 -4.97
N ILE A 68 8.30 -0.24 -5.09
CA ILE A 68 9.53 0.28 -5.67
C ILE A 68 9.70 -0.32 -7.05
N TYR A 69 9.75 0.52 -8.07
CA TYR A 69 9.96 0.15 -9.45
C TYR A 69 11.37 0.53 -9.92
N ARG A 70 12.01 -0.36 -10.67
CA ARG A 70 13.26 -0.10 -11.38
C ARG A 70 13.11 -0.54 -12.83
N ASN A 71 13.46 0.32 -13.78
CA ASN A 71 13.33 0.06 -15.21
C ASN A 71 11.91 -0.41 -15.61
N GLY A 72 10.88 0.21 -15.02
CA GLY A 72 9.47 -0.15 -15.27
C GLY A 72 9.00 -1.48 -14.68
N ARG A 73 9.85 -2.19 -13.92
CA ARG A 73 9.49 -3.46 -13.26
C ARG A 73 9.40 -3.28 -11.76
N LEU A 74 8.41 -3.92 -11.15
CA LEU A 74 8.27 -4.00 -9.70
C LEU A 74 9.50 -4.73 -9.14
N HIS A 75 10.29 -4.02 -8.36
CA HIS A 75 11.54 -4.51 -7.79
C HIS A 75 11.38 -4.94 -6.33
N ALA A 76 10.60 -4.17 -5.56
CA ALA A 76 10.42 -4.41 -4.14
C ALA A 76 9.12 -3.80 -3.61
N HIS A 77 8.68 -4.27 -2.45
CA HIS A 77 7.71 -3.58 -1.61
C HIS A 77 8.43 -3.04 -0.37
N ALA A 78 8.08 -1.84 0.05
CA ALA A 78 8.62 -1.17 1.22
C ALA A 78 7.51 -0.88 2.22
N CYS A 79 7.82 -1.12 3.49
CA CYS A 79 6.99 -0.73 4.61
C CYS A 79 7.83 0.17 5.52
N LEU A 80 7.47 1.45 5.61
CA LEU A 80 8.11 2.36 6.55
C LEU A 80 7.65 2.02 7.97
N GLN A 81 8.57 1.53 8.80
CA GLN A 81 8.28 1.23 10.20
C GLN A 81 8.29 2.52 11.01
N LEU A 82 7.11 3.06 11.27
CA LEU A 82 6.92 4.21 12.15
C LEU A 82 6.91 3.74 13.61
N THR A 83 7.45 4.57 14.52
CA THR A 83 7.45 4.28 15.97
C THR A 83 6.06 4.29 16.57
N ILE A 84 5.11 4.95 15.91
CA ILE A 84 3.70 5.05 16.29
C ILE A 84 2.88 4.65 15.05
N PRO A 85 1.81 3.86 15.19
CA PRO A 85 0.90 3.61 14.08
C PRO A 85 0.36 4.94 13.57
N ALA A 86 0.67 5.28 12.32
CA ALA A 86 0.19 6.50 11.69
C ALA A 86 -1.03 6.19 10.80
N PRO A 87 -2.05 7.06 10.79
CA PRO A 87 -3.12 7.00 9.80
C PRO A 87 -2.57 7.01 8.37
N SER A 88 -3.35 6.49 7.42
CA SER A 88 -2.87 6.24 6.05
C SER A 88 -2.28 7.49 5.38
N TYR A 89 -2.93 8.66 5.49
CA TYR A 89 -2.42 9.89 4.88
C TYR A 89 -1.17 10.44 5.59
N ASP A 90 -1.10 10.35 6.92
CA ASP A 90 0.10 10.75 7.66
C ASP A 90 1.30 9.87 7.28
N ARG A 91 1.09 8.56 7.08
CA ARG A 91 2.12 7.66 6.53
C ARG A 91 2.56 8.11 5.15
N MET A 92 1.63 8.39 4.23
CA MET A 92 1.97 8.84 2.87
C MET A 92 2.80 10.12 2.89
N ILE A 93 2.42 11.09 3.73
CA ILE A 93 3.16 12.34 3.94
C ILE A 93 4.57 12.06 4.47
N ALA A 94 4.69 11.23 5.50
CA ALA A 94 5.98 10.88 6.08
C ALA A 94 6.90 10.19 5.05
N GLU A 95 6.37 9.24 4.29
CA GLU A 95 7.13 8.55 3.24
C GLU A 95 7.60 9.51 2.15
N TYR A 96 6.70 10.36 1.65
CA TYR A 96 7.05 11.37 0.65
C TYR A 96 8.12 12.34 1.16
N LEU A 97 7.97 12.88 2.37
CA LEU A 97 8.92 13.83 2.92
C LEU A 97 10.31 13.21 3.13
N ILE A 98 10.38 11.96 3.59
CA ILE A 98 11.66 11.26 3.75
C ILE A 98 12.28 10.96 2.38
N LEU A 99 11.50 10.46 1.41
CA LEU A 99 12.00 10.17 0.06
C LEU A 99 12.48 11.44 -0.68
N ASN A 100 11.74 12.55 -0.53
CA ASN A 100 12.08 13.82 -1.15
C ASN A 100 13.32 14.48 -0.51
N SER A 101 13.48 14.37 0.82
CA SER A 101 14.61 14.99 1.53
C SER A 101 15.88 14.13 1.54
N ASN A 102 15.75 12.85 1.91
CA ASN A 102 16.87 11.93 2.07
C ASN A 102 16.45 10.49 1.80
N GLU A 103 16.45 10.13 0.52
CA GLU A 103 16.19 8.77 0.07
C GLU A 103 17.09 7.73 0.76
N ARG A 104 18.36 8.04 1.05
CA ARG A 104 19.24 7.10 1.76
C ARG A 104 18.74 6.78 3.17
N LEU A 105 18.16 7.76 3.86
CA LEU A 105 17.52 7.56 5.16
C LEU A 105 16.32 6.62 5.02
N TYR A 106 15.48 6.80 3.99
CA TYR A 106 14.37 5.89 3.70
C TYR A 106 14.84 4.44 3.58
N TRP A 107 15.85 4.18 2.75
CA TRP A 107 16.40 2.82 2.55
C TRP A 107 16.98 2.21 3.83
N SER A 108 17.47 3.03 4.77
CA SER A 108 17.98 2.54 6.06
C SER A 108 16.90 2.22 7.09
N LYS A 109 15.67 2.73 6.90
CA LYS A 109 14.57 2.65 7.89
C LYS A 109 13.38 1.83 7.41
N ALA A 110 13.14 1.79 6.10
CA ALA A 110 12.07 1.00 5.52
C ALA A 110 12.43 -0.48 5.53
N ASN A 111 11.47 -1.32 5.91
CA ASN A 111 11.55 -2.75 5.72
C ASN A 111 11.25 -3.05 4.26
N ILE A 112 12.27 -3.48 3.50
CA ILE A 112 12.17 -3.70 2.06
C ILE A 112 12.16 -5.19 1.78
N TYR A 113 11.10 -5.64 1.10
CA TYR A 113 10.88 -7.01 0.67
C TYR A 113 11.06 -7.06 -0.85
N PRO A 114 11.98 -7.88 -1.40
CA PRO A 114 12.11 -8.01 -2.84
C PRO A 114 10.80 -8.53 -3.43
N ALA A 115 10.39 -7.96 -4.57
CA ALA A 115 9.24 -8.47 -5.28
C ALA A 115 9.56 -9.90 -5.69
N LYS A 116 8.67 -10.84 -5.37
CA LYS A 116 8.86 -12.23 -5.76
C LYS A 116 8.83 -12.28 -7.28
N GLU A 117 10.00 -12.48 -7.88
CA GLU A 117 10.07 -12.77 -9.31
C GLU A 117 9.14 -13.96 -9.55
N ARG A 118 8.21 -13.83 -10.51
CA ARG A 118 7.46 -14.96 -11.06
C ARG A 118 8.45 -15.84 -11.84
N ASN A 119 9.38 -16.44 -11.13
CA ASN A 119 10.22 -17.50 -11.66
C ASN A 119 9.29 -18.70 -11.76
N VAL A 120 8.90 -19.02 -12.98
CA VAL A 120 8.26 -20.29 -13.29
C VAL A 120 9.29 -21.33 -12.91
N GLU A 121 9.04 -22.08 -11.84
CA GLU A 121 10.00 -23.08 -11.38
C GLU A 121 10.33 -24.02 -12.55
N PRO A 122 11.61 -24.41 -12.74
CA PRO A 122 12.00 -25.26 -13.86
C PRO A 122 11.21 -26.57 -13.89
N LEU A 123 10.78 -27.06 -12.71
CA LEU A 123 9.87 -28.19 -12.56
C LEU A 123 8.54 -27.97 -13.31
N THR A 124 7.94 -26.77 -13.18
CA THR A 124 6.69 -26.40 -13.85
C THR A 124 6.86 -26.41 -15.37
N ILE A 125 8.01 -25.96 -15.88
CA ILE A 125 8.33 -26.01 -17.32
C ILE A 125 8.45 -27.47 -17.79
N ILE A 126 9.16 -28.31 -17.03
CA ILE A 126 9.30 -29.75 -17.33
C ILE A 126 7.92 -30.43 -17.35
N LEU A 127 7.06 -30.14 -16.38
CA LEU A 127 5.71 -30.70 -16.30
C LEU A 127 4.85 -30.28 -17.49
N ILE A 128 4.94 -29.02 -17.93
CA ILE A 128 4.25 -28.54 -19.13
C ILE A 128 4.75 -29.29 -20.37
N LEU A 129 6.07 -29.42 -20.54
CA LEU A 129 6.65 -30.14 -21.67
C LEU A 129 6.24 -31.62 -21.70
N LEU A 130 6.29 -32.30 -20.54
CA LEU A 130 5.85 -33.68 -20.42
C LEU A 130 4.36 -33.83 -20.77
N ASN A 131 3.51 -32.91 -20.31
CA ASN A 131 2.08 -32.94 -20.60
C ASN A 131 1.78 -32.74 -22.09
N ILE A 132 2.49 -31.81 -22.75
CA ILE A 132 2.41 -31.62 -24.20
C ILE A 132 2.85 -32.90 -24.94
N LEU A 133 3.96 -33.51 -24.51
CA LEU A 133 4.48 -34.74 -25.14
C LEU A 133 3.50 -35.91 -24.98
N LEU A 134 2.92 -36.07 -23.79
CA LEU A 134 1.95 -37.12 -23.49
C LEU A 134 0.67 -36.93 -24.31
N SER A 135 0.20 -35.68 -24.42
CA SER A 135 -0.98 -35.34 -25.21
C SER A 135 -0.75 -35.63 -26.70
N LEU A 136 0.42 -35.27 -27.24
CA LEU A 136 0.79 -35.60 -28.62
C LEU A 136 0.83 -37.11 -28.86
N LYS A 137 1.42 -37.87 -27.92
CA LYS A 137 1.46 -39.33 -27.99
C LYS A 137 0.07 -39.94 -27.96
N LEU A 138 -0.80 -39.45 -27.07
CA LEU A 138 -2.20 -39.89 -26.98
C LEU A 138 -2.96 -39.63 -28.28
N VAL A 139 -2.80 -38.43 -28.87
CA VAL A 139 -3.44 -38.08 -30.14
C VAL A 139 -2.92 -38.95 -31.28
N TYR A 140 -1.61 -39.19 -31.33
CA TYR A 140 -1.00 -40.08 -32.33
C TYR A 140 -1.57 -41.50 -32.26
N ASP A 141 -1.60 -42.10 -31.07
CA ASP A 141 -2.12 -43.45 -30.86
C ASP A 141 -3.64 -43.60 -31.13
N TYR A 142 -4.40 -42.49 -31.10
CA TYR A 142 -5.85 -42.50 -31.25
C TYR A 142 -6.32 -42.12 -32.67
N ILE A 143 -5.49 -41.39 -33.43
CA ILE A 143 -5.79 -40.93 -34.79
C ILE A 143 -5.08 -41.77 -35.86
N LEU A 144 -3.89 -42.31 -35.56
CA LEU A 144 -3.11 -43.16 -36.47
C LEU A 144 -3.18 -44.63 -36.06
#